data_AF-A0A5C6Q3U6-F1
#
_entry.id   AF-A0A5C6Q3U6-F1
#
_cell.length_a   1.000
_cell.length_b   1.000
_cell.length_c   1.000
_cell.angle_alpha   90.00
_cell.angle_beta   90.00
_cell.angle_gamma   90.00
#
_symmetry.space_group_name_H-M   'P 1'
#
loop_
_entity.id
_entity.type
_entity.pdbx_description
1 polymer ?
#
loop_
_entity_poly.entity_id
_entity_poly.type
_entity_poly.pdbx_seq_one_letter_code
_entity_poly.pdbx_strand_id
1 'polypeptide(L)'
;MMNLTIEFNKPAIKSAFDWQLAQEINVKNDENQVIAKAEIEIITLNKHRGADESYELLSQHDATDWEVPLNLFFKKQNIAADLVEKLQVKVDAKAKDHILIEAISVLPAFRKQGVAKFLLKEIAEHYSKVQSISVLSMPMSLFVDAQDCETEENKAYYQAMNLAEDELNNKQLSAFFEHSGFTHLAIDDSALEAPLPFKVFMASPKTL
;
A
#
# COMPACT_ATOMS: atom_id res chain seq x y z
N MET A 1 9.02 3.63 27.58
CA MET A 1 8.29 3.99 26.35
C MET A 1 9.36 4.18 25.29
N MET A 2 9.29 3.44 24.18
CA MET A 2 10.18 3.64 23.04
C MET A 2 9.68 4.87 22.27
N ASN A 3 10.55 5.83 21.94
CA ASN A 3 10.15 6.91 21.04
C ASN A 3 10.32 6.44 19.59
N LEU A 4 9.35 6.81 18.76
CA LEU A 4 9.35 6.51 17.34
C LEU A 4 9.58 7.80 16.56
N THR A 5 10.48 7.74 15.59
CA THR A 5 10.67 8.80 14.61
C THR A 5 10.26 8.28 13.23
N ILE A 6 9.60 9.12 12.44
CA ILE A 6 9.22 8.81 11.07
C ILE A 6 10.14 9.55 10.09
N GLU A 7 10.52 8.89 9.01
CA GLU A 7 11.30 9.46 7.92
C GLU A 7 10.60 9.17 6.59
N PHE A 8 10.25 10.22 5.87
CA PHE A 8 9.71 10.15 4.51
C PHE A 8 10.84 10.41 3.52
N ASN A 9 11.29 9.37 2.81
CA ASN A 9 12.29 9.56 1.78
C ASN A 9 11.73 10.38 0.61
N LYS A 10 12.59 10.94 -0.23
CA LYS A 10 12.13 11.75 -1.36
C LYS A 10 11.36 10.87 -2.37
N PRO A 11 10.11 11.22 -2.73
CA PRO A 11 9.39 10.51 -3.80
C PRO A 11 10.14 10.60 -5.14
N ALA A 12 10.12 9.52 -5.91
CA ALA A 12 10.80 9.42 -7.20
C ALA A 12 9.97 8.66 -8.22
N ILE A 13 10.09 9.05 -9.49
CA ILE A 13 9.50 8.31 -10.62
C ILE A 13 10.36 7.04 -10.82
N LYS A 14 9.76 5.86 -10.66
CA LYS A 14 10.41 4.55 -10.90
C LYS A 14 9.91 3.83 -12.16
N SER A 15 8.78 4.25 -12.71
CA SER A 15 8.18 3.68 -13.92
C SER A 15 8.31 4.64 -15.11
N ALA A 16 7.79 4.23 -16.27
CA ALA A 16 7.64 5.10 -17.43
C ALA A 16 6.56 6.20 -17.23
N PHE A 17 5.85 6.18 -16.09
CA PHE A 17 4.68 7.00 -15.84
C PHE A 17 5.02 8.19 -14.92
N ASP A 18 4.87 9.40 -15.44
CA ASP A 18 5.14 10.66 -14.72
C ASP A 18 4.18 10.94 -13.54
N TRP A 19 3.13 10.13 -13.44
CA TRP A 19 2.03 10.25 -12.48
C TRP A 19 2.09 9.24 -11.35
N GLN A 20 3.16 8.48 -11.30
CA GLN A 20 3.42 7.43 -10.34
C GLN A 20 4.75 7.74 -9.65
N LEU A 21 4.68 8.01 -8.35
CA LEU A 21 5.85 8.29 -7.53
C LEU A 21 6.01 7.21 -6.47
N ALA A 22 7.11 6.49 -6.51
CA ALA A 22 7.48 5.56 -5.45
C ALA A 22 8.16 6.31 -4.30
N GLN A 23 7.89 5.88 -3.08
CA GLN A 23 8.48 6.45 -1.88
C GLN A 23 8.66 5.37 -0.81
N GLU A 24 9.82 5.37 -0.15
CA GLU A 24 10.05 4.58 1.06
C GLU A 24 9.84 5.45 2.31
N ILE A 25 9.22 4.88 3.33
CA ILE A 25 8.95 5.53 4.61
C ILE A 25 9.47 4.61 5.71
N ASN A 26 10.37 5.14 6.54
CA ASN A 26 11.03 4.38 7.61
C ASN A 26 10.55 4.85 8.98
N VAL A 27 10.27 3.90 9.88
CA VAL A 27 10.15 4.18 11.32
C VAL A 27 11.43 3.80 12.02
N LYS A 28 11.99 4.73 12.79
CA LYS A 28 13.21 4.55 13.57
C LYS A 28 12.93 4.54 15.07
N ASN A 29 13.66 3.71 15.80
CA ASN A 29 13.66 3.71 17.27
C ASN A 29 14.64 4.75 17.85
N ASP A 30 14.76 4.79 19.18
CA ASP A 30 15.67 5.69 19.91
C ASP A 30 17.16 5.51 19.55
N GLU A 31 17.55 4.34 19.03
CA GLU A 31 18.91 4.02 18.56
C GLU A 31 19.12 4.38 17.09
N ASN A 32 18.16 5.06 16.46
CA ASN A 32 18.14 5.39 15.03
C ASN A 32 18.13 4.15 14.10
N GLN A 33 17.78 2.98 14.63
CA GLN A 33 17.60 1.75 13.86
C GLN A 33 16.24 1.80 13.16
N VAL A 34 16.20 1.45 11.87
CA VAL A 34 14.93 1.25 11.14
C VAL A 34 14.26 -0.04 11.63
N ILE A 35 13.07 0.09 12.22
CA ILE A 35 12.32 -1.01 12.82
C ILE A 35 11.00 -1.33 12.10
N ALA A 36 10.57 -0.44 11.21
CA ALA A 36 9.46 -0.66 10.30
C ALA A 36 9.67 0.11 9.00
N LYS A 37 9.14 -0.42 7.91
CA LYS A 37 9.19 0.19 6.58
C LYS A 37 7.81 0.15 5.94
N ALA A 38 7.49 1.18 5.16
CA ALA A 38 6.47 1.13 4.14
C ALA A 38 7.06 1.54 2.79
N GLU A 39 6.75 0.77 1.76
CA GLU A 39 6.98 1.13 0.37
C GLU A 39 5.62 1.53 -0.18
N ILE A 40 5.51 2.79 -0.60
CA ILE A 40 4.27 3.35 -1.11
C ILE A 40 4.45 3.90 -2.51
N GLU A 41 3.33 3.96 -3.19
CA GLU A 41 3.19 4.60 -4.47
C GLU A 41 2.09 5.65 -4.44
N ILE A 42 2.44 6.85 -4.89
CA ILE A 42 1.54 7.99 -4.99
C ILE A 42 1.12 8.09 -6.45
N ILE A 43 -0.17 7.88 -6.68
CA ILE A 43 -0.78 7.75 -8.00
C ILE A 43 -1.71 8.95 -8.20
N THR A 44 -1.39 9.82 -9.15
CA THR A 44 -2.24 10.96 -9.50
C THR A 44 -3.19 10.59 -10.64
N LEU A 45 -4.47 10.42 -10.33
CA LEU A 45 -5.54 10.07 -11.27
C LEU A 45 -6.35 11.30 -11.68
N ASN A 46 -6.82 11.38 -12.94
CA ASN A 46 -7.69 12.46 -13.40
C ASN A 46 -8.80 11.96 -14.36
N LYS A 47 -9.85 12.75 -14.59
CA LYS A 47 -10.99 12.38 -15.45
C LYS A 47 -10.66 12.13 -16.94
N HIS A 48 -9.47 12.52 -17.40
CA HIS A 48 -9.02 12.45 -18.79
C HIS A 48 -8.07 11.27 -19.06
N ARG A 49 -7.66 10.55 -18.01
CA ARG A 49 -7.01 9.26 -18.09
C ARG A 49 -8.09 8.27 -17.69
N GLY A 50 -8.86 7.74 -18.65
CA GLY A 50 -9.85 6.72 -18.33
C GLY A 50 -9.17 5.42 -17.94
N ALA A 51 -9.96 4.50 -17.37
CA ALA A 51 -9.54 3.12 -17.15
C ALA A 51 -8.98 2.55 -18.43
N ASP A 52 -9.75 2.68 -19.51
CA ASP A 52 -9.53 1.99 -20.76
C ASP A 52 -8.22 2.44 -21.41
N GLU A 53 -7.91 3.74 -21.43
CA GLU A 53 -6.61 4.21 -21.95
C GLU A 53 -5.43 3.84 -21.04
N SER A 54 -5.69 3.72 -19.73
CA SER A 54 -4.67 3.26 -18.77
C SER A 54 -4.41 1.75 -18.92
N TYR A 55 -5.45 0.94 -19.16
CA TYR A 55 -5.33 -0.47 -19.54
C TYR A 55 -4.61 -0.63 -20.88
N GLU A 56 -4.91 0.20 -21.87
CA GLU A 56 -4.27 0.13 -23.17
C GLU A 56 -2.76 0.45 -23.07
N LEU A 57 -2.38 1.42 -22.24
CA LEU A 57 -0.97 1.71 -21.92
C LEU A 57 -0.30 0.57 -21.14
N LEU A 58 -0.98 -0.02 -20.15
CA LEU A 58 -0.45 -1.14 -19.36
C LEU A 58 -0.31 -2.42 -20.19
N SER A 59 -1.24 -2.69 -21.10
CA SER A 59 -1.20 -3.84 -22.01
C SER A 59 -0.03 -3.82 -23.00
N GLN A 60 0.60 -2.65 -23.19
CA GLN A 60 1.81 -2.49 -24.00
C GLN A 60 3.09 -2.83 -23.20
N HIS A 61 2.97 -3.07 -21.89
CA HIS A 61 4.04 -3.51 -21.01
C HIS A 61 3.75 -4.93 -20.49
N ASP A 62 4.76 -5.60 -19.92
CA ASP A 62 4.56 -6.93 -19.32
C ASP A 62 3.44 -6.87 -18.27
N ALA A 63 2.65 -7.94 -18.13
CA ALA A 63 1.53 -7.98 -17.19
C ALA A 63 2.01 -7.62 -15.77
N THR A 64 1.39 -6.59 -15.19
CA THR A 64 1.73 -6.14 -13.84
C THR A 64 0.46 -6.08 -12.98
N ASP A 65 0.55 -6.41 -11.68
CA ASP A 65 -0.61 -6.44 -10.76
C ASP A 65 -1.29 -5.07 -10.53
N TRP A 66 -0.76 -4.01 -11.14
CA TRP A 66 -1.16 -2.61 -11.07
C TRP A 66 -2.55 -2.35 -11.65
N GLU A 67 -3.07 -3.26 -12.44
CA GLU A 67 -4.41 -3.20 -13.02
C GLU A 67 -5.53 -3.32 -11.98
N VAL A 68 -5.24 -3.92 -10.81
CA VAL A 68 -6.23 -4.17 -9.76
C VAL A 68 -6.66 -2.88 -9.05
N PRO A 69 -5.75 -2.02 -8.53
CA PRO A 69 -6.12 -0.71 -8.01
C PRO A 69 -6.87 0.13 -9.04
N LEU A 70 -6.45 0.11 -10.30
CA LEU A 70 -7.09 0.88 -11.38
C LEU A 70 -8.55 0.46 -11.60
N ASN A 71 -8.87 -0.83 -11.51
CA ASN A 71 -10.26 -1.34 -11.60
C ASN A 71 -11.15 -0.81 -10.47
N LEU A 72 -10.56 -0.50 -9.30
CA LEU A 72 -11.29 0.05 -8.16
C LEU A 72 -11.57 1.56 -8.31
N PHE A 73 -10.73 2.27 -9.07
CA PHE A 73 -10.79 3.73 -9.18
C PHE A 73 -11.45 4.24 -10.47
N PHE A 74 -11.66 3.41 -11.48
CA PHE A 74 -12.13 3.89 -12.79
C PHE A 74 -13.60 3.57 -13.11
N LYS A 75 -14.48 4.53 -12.84
CA LYS A 75 -15.77 4.65 -13.57
C LYS A 75 -16.19 6.10 -13.75
N LYS A 76 -15.52 6.83 -14.66
CA LYS A 76 -15.76 8.27 -14.98
C LYS A 76 -15.64 9.23 -13.78
N GLN A 77 -15.16 8.73 -12.66
CA GLN A 77 -14.98 9.35 -11.35
C GLN A 77 -13.69 8.77 -10.78
N ASN A 78 -12.93 9.51 -9.96
CA ASN A 78 -11.69 9.01 -9.36
C ASN A 78 -11.91 7.92 -8.29
N ILE A 79 -13.17 7.62 -7.93
CA ILE A 79 -13.55 6.57 -6.98
C ILE A 79 -14.95 6.04 -7.32
N ALA A 80 -15.20 4.75 -7.10
CA ALA A 80 -16.54 4.17 -7.22
C ALA A 80 -17.52 4.75 -6.16
N ALA A 81 -18.78 4.96 -6.55
CA ALA A 81 -19.77 5.66 -5.74
C ALA A 81 -20.08 4.97 -4.40
N ASP A 82 -20.04 3.64 -4.37
CA ASP A 82 -20.25 2.81 -3.17
C ASP A 82 -19.10 2.88 -2.17
N LEU A 83 -17.92 3.35 -2.60
CA LEU A 83 -16.77 3.59 -1.73
C LEU A 83 -16.77 4.99 -1.11
N VAL A 84 -17.50 5.95 -1.68
CA VAL A 84 -17.53 7.35 -1.21
C VAL A 84 -17.97 7.45 0.24
N GLU A 85 -19.03 6.74 0.61
CA GLU A 85 -19.57 6.73 1.98
C GLU A 85 -18.59 6.04 2.95
N LYS A 86 -18.08 4.86 2.57
CA LYS A 86 -17.14 4.07 3.38
C LYS A 86 -15.85 4.85 3.67
N LEU A 87 -15.34 5.57 2.69
CA LEU A 87 -14.09 6.34 2.82
C LEU A 87 -14.30 7.77 3.33
N GLN A 88 -15.54 8.22 3.50
CA GLN A 88 -15.89 9.59 3.91
C GLN A 88 -15.25 10.67 3.02
N VAL A 89 -15.21 10.40 1.71
CA VAL A 89 -14.69 11.31 0.68
C VAL A 89 -15.82 11.87 -0.17
N LYS A 90 -15.48 12.68 -1.18
CA LYS A 90 -16.42 13.17 -2.19
C LYS A 90 -15.89 12.81 -3.55
N VAL A 91 -16.78 12.48 -4.48
CA VAL A 91 -16.43 12.39 -5.90
C VAL A 91 -15.87 13.75 -6.34
N ASP A 92 -14.74 13.71 -7.04
CA ASP A 92 -14.14 14.89 -7.68
C ASP A 92 -13.89 14.58 -9.16
N ALA A 93 -14.02 15.60 -10.00
CA ALA A 93 -13.74 15.53 -11.44
C ALA A 93 -12.36 16.09 -11.79
N LYS A 94 -11.64 16.66 -10.82
CA LYS A 94 -10.24 17.10 -10.94
C LYS A 94 -9.29 15.97 -10.59
N ALA A 95 -8.01 16.15 -10.91
CA ALA A 95 -6.99 15.18 -10.54
C ALA A 95 -6.92 15.00 -9.01
N LYS A 96 -6.73 13.76 -8.56
CA LYS A 96 -6.57 13.38 -7.15
C LYS A 96 -5.45 12.36 -6.99
N ASP A 97 -4.79 12.46 -5.86
CA ASP A 97 -3.76 11.51 -5.47
C ASP A 97 -4.40 10.37 -4.68
N HIS A 98 -3.91 9.17 -4.95
CA HIS A 98 -4.23 7.94 -4.26
C HIS A 98 -2.91 7.32 -3.82
N ILE A 99 -2.91 6.60 -2.70
CA ILE A 99 -1.74 5.86 -2.24
C ILE A 99 -2.01 4.38 -2.37
N LEU A 100 -1.07 3.66 -2.95
CA LEU A 100 -0.96 2.22 -2.86
C LEU A 100 0.19 1.88 -1.92
N ILE A 101 -0.07 1.12 -0.86
CA ILE A 101 0.95 0.53 0.00
C ILE A 101 1.34 -0.80 -0.64
N GLU A 102 2.50 -0.83 -1.29
CA GLU A 102 3.09 -2.02 -1.92
C GLU A 102 3.56 -3.00 -0.86
N ALA A 103 4.29 -2.48 0.14
CA ALA A 103 4.81 -3.27 1.24
C ALA A 103 4.70 -2.48 2.54
N ILE A 104 4.31 -3.16 3.62
CA ILE A 104 4.42 -2.64 4.98
C ILE A 104 4.97 -3.74 5.90
N SER A 105 6.03 -3.43 6.63
CA SER A 105 6.73 -4.40 7.48
C SER A 105 7.13 -3.80 8.81
N VAL A 106 7.20 -4.66 9.83
CA VAL A 106 7.73 -4.35 11.16
C VAL A 106 8.62 -5.50 11.58
N LEU A 107 9.85 -5.19 12.00
CA LEU A 107 10.79 -6.16 12.52
C LEU A 107 10.15 -7.00 13.64
N PRO A 108 10.36 -8.33 13.68
CA PRO A 108 9.64 -9.24 14.59
C PRO A 108 9.64 -8.79 16.06
N ALA A 109 10.79 -8.32 16.56
CA ALA A 109 10.94 -7.86 17.95
C ALA A 109 10.05 -6.64 18.30
N PHE A 110 9.61 -5.87 17.30
CA PHE A 110 8.84 -4.63 17.46
C PHE A 110 7.35 -4.79 17.10
N ARG A 111 6.93 -6.00 16.69
CA ARG A 111 5.52 -6.31 16.41
C ARG A 111 4.68 -6.27 17.68
N LYS A 112 3.38 -6.02 17.53
CA LYS A 112 2.40 -5.89 18.64
C LYS A 112 2.68 -4.74 19.62
N GLN A 113 3.57 -3.81 19.27
CA GLN A 113 3.88 -2.61 20.07
C GLN A 113 3.28 -1.32 19.47
N GLY A 114 2.36 -1.45 18.51
CA GLY A 114 1.71 -0.30 17.85
C GLY A 114 2.51 0.34 16.72
N VAL A 115 3.71 -0.15 16.39
CA VAL A 115 4.60 0.44 15.36
C VAL A 115 3.94 0.51 13.98
N ALA A 116 3.30 -0.56 13.52
CA ALA A 116 2.61 -0.57 12.22
C ALA A 116 1.44 0.45 12.18
N LYS A 117 0.70 0.58 13.30
CA LYS A 117 -0.39 1.54 13.40
C LYS A 117 0.12 2.99 13.42
N PHE A 118 1.24 3.22 14.12
CA PHE A 118 1.94 4.50 14.08
C PHE A 118 2.34 4.87 12.65
N LEU A 119 2.97 3.93 11.92
CA LEU A 119 3.36 4.14 10.52
C LEU A 119 2.17 4.50 9.61
N LEU A 120 1.07 3.73 9.69
CA LEU A 120 -0.14 4.01 8.90
C LEU A 120 -0.74 5.39 9.22
N LYS A 121 -0.73 5.78 10.50
CA LYS A 121 -1.21 7.09 10.94
C LYS A 121 -0.33 8.23 10.42
N GLU A 122 0.99 8.09 10.51
CA GLU A 122 1.93 9.11 9.98
C GLU A 122 1.76 9.27 8.46
N ILE A 123 1.56 8.17 7.71
CA ILE A 123 1.24 8.21 6.28
C ILE A 123 -0.04 9.01 6.04
N ALA A 124 -1.11 8.71 6.78
CA ALA A 124 -2.39 9.41 6.67
C ALA A 124 -2.28 10.92 6.99
N GLU A 125 -1.52 11.29 8.02
CA GLU A 125 -1.31 12.69 8.40
C GLU A 125 -0.48 13.46 7.36
N HIS A 126 0.63 12.87 6.90
CA HIS A 126 1.48 13.45 5.85
C HIS A 126 0.71 13.65 4.54
N TYR A 127 -0.08 12.65 4.15
CA TYR A 127 -0.87 12.63 2.92
C TYR A 127 -2.35 12.92 3.13
N SER A 128 -2.69 13.83 4.06
CA SER A 128 -4.08 14.14 4.46
C SER A 128 -5.07 14.55 3.35
N LYS A 129 -4.58 14.84 2.14
CA LYS A 129 -5.39 15.26 0.98
C LYS A 129 -5.63 14.15 -0.03
N VAL A 130 -5.00 12.99 0.11
CA VAL A 130 -5.23 11.86 -0.81
C VAL A 130 -6.65 11.36 -0.65
N GLN A 131 -7.21 10.85 -1.75
CA GLN A 131 -8.58 10.38 -1.77
C GLN A 131 -8.72 8.97 -1.20
N SER A 132 -7.70 8.13 -1.34
CA SER A 132 -7.68 6.80 -0.75
C SER A 132 -6.26 6.32 -0.47
N ILE A 133 -6.17 5.37 0.45
CA ILE A 133 -4.98 4.59 0.74
C ILE A 133 -5.40 3.12 0.60
N SER A 134 -4.80 2.39 -0.35
CA SER A 134 -5.09 0.99 -0.64
C SER A 134 -3.91 0.09 -0.32
N VAL A 135 -4.17 -1.18 -0.05
CA VAL A 135 -3.16 -2.23 0.11
C VAL A 135 -3.63 -3.53 -0.54
N LEU A 136 -2.73 -4.19 -1.27
CA LEU A 136 -2.88 -5.57 -1.73
C LEU A 136 -2.18 -6.47 -0.69
N SER A 137 -2.96 -6.96 0.27
CA SER A 137 -2.44 -7.62 1.45
C SER A 137 -2.21 -9.12 1.24
N MET A 138 -0.97 -9.53 1.43
CA MET A 138 -0.54 -10.92 1.58
C MET A 138 0.66 -11.00 2.56
N PRO A 139 1.01 -12.18 3.10
CA PRO A 139 2.22 -12.34 3.88
C PRO A 139 3.46 -11.93 3.08
N MET A 140 4.34 -11.15 3.71
CA MET A 140 5.55 -10.62 3.05
C MET A 140 6.46 -11.73 2.51
N SER A 141 6.47 -12.90 3.14
CA SER A 141 7.23 -14.08 2.71
C SER A 141 6.81 -14.64 1.34
N LEU A 142 5.64 -14.24 0.83
CA LEU A 142 5.16 -14.60 -0.50
C LEU A 142 5.50 -13.54 -1.57
N PHE A 143 6.06 -12.39 -1.16
CA PHE A 143 6.32 -11.25 -2.04
C PHE A 143 7.80 -10.85 -2.09
N VAL A 144 8.52 -10.90 -0.96
CA VAL A 144 9.92 -10.47 -0.85
C VAL A 144 10.85 -11.67 -0.66
N ASP A 145 11.84 -11.78 -1.54
CA ASP A 145 13.07 -12.53 -1.25
C ASP A 145 14.16 -11.57 -0.76
N ALA A 146 14.64 -11.79 0.46
CA ALA A 146 15.70 -10.98 1.04
C ALA A 146 17.03 -11.09 0.29
N GLN A 147 17.27 -12.18 -0.46
CA GLN A 147 18.50 -12.34 -1.24
C GLN A 147 18.50 -11.50 -2.53
N ASP A 148 17.31 -11.19 -3.05
CA ASP A 148 17.11 -10.46 -4.31
C ASP A 148 16.93 -8.95 -4.09
N CYS A 149 17.12 -8.46 -2.86
CA CYS A 149 17.07 -7.04 -2.54
C CYS A 149 18.20 -6.27 -3.24
N GLU A 150 17.86 -5.18 -3.93
CA GLU A 150 18.82 -4.37 -4.72
C GLU A 150 19.90 -3.68 -3.88
N THR A 151 19.61 -3.38 -2.61
CA THR A 151 20.53 -2.67 -1.71
C THR A 151 20.90 -3.51 -0.50
N GLU A 152 22.15 -3.38 -0.03
CA GLU A 152 22.62 -4.07 1.17
C GLU A 152 21.83 -3.68 2.43
N GLU A 153 21.34 -2.43 2.49
CA GLU A 153 20.50 -1.98 3.60
C GLU A 153 19.15 -2.71 3.64
N ASN A 154 18.46 -2.81 2.50
CA ASN A 154 17.20 -3.54 2.41
C ASN A 154 17.40 -5.04 2.62
N LYS A 155 18.48 -5.59 2.07
CA LYS A 155 18.88 -6.98 2.31
C LYS A 155 19.06 -7.26 3.81
N ALA A 156 19.82 -6.44 4.52
CA ALA A 156 20.02 -6.61 5.96
C ALA A 156 18.71 -6.50 6.74
N TYR A 157 17.83 -5.57 6.38
CA TYR A 157 16.52 -5.40 7.00
C TYR A 157 15.61 -6.62 6.79
N TYR A 158 15.45 -7.09 5.54
CA TYR A 158 14.58 -8.21 5.23
C TYR A 158 15.17 -9.56 5.69
N GLN A 159 16.48 -9.68 5.85
CA GLN A 159 17.09 -10.81 6.57
C GLN A 159 16.73 -10.79 8.06
N ALA A 160 16.78 -9.63 8.71
CA ALA A 160 16.38 -9.48 10.12
C ALA A 160 14.88 -9.73 10.36
N MET A 161 14.05 -9.63 9.31
CA MET A 161 12.64 -10.00 9.36
C MET A 161 12.41 -11.51 9.51
N ASN A 162 13.39 -12.35 9.14
CA ASN A 162 13.31 -13.81 9.19
C ASN A 162 12.02 -14.35 8.53
N LEU A 163 11.76 -13.93 7.29
CA LEU A 163 10.50 -14.19 6.57
C LEU A 163 10.19 -15.70 6.42
N ALA A 164 11.20 -16.56 6.43
CA ALA A 164 11.05 -18.01 6.33
C ALA A 164 10.37 -18.63 7.58
N GLU A 165 10.47 -17.98 8.74
CA GLU A 165 9.86 -18.41 10.00
C GLU A 165 8.64 -17.54 10.37
N ASP A 166 8.18 -16.67 9.47
CA ASP A 166 7.05 -15.78 9.73
C ASP A 166 5.71 -16.52 9.59
N GLU A 167 5.00 -16.69 10.71
CA GLU A 167 3.70 -17.36 10.75
C GLU A 167 2.52 -16.41 10.44
N LEU A 168 2.79 -15.15 10.06
CA LEU A 168 1.74 -14.19 9.69
C LEU A 168 0.92 -14.72 8.50
N ASN A 169 -0.39 -14.82 8.71
CA ASN A 169 -1.33 -15.28 7.69
C ASN A 169 -2.38 -14.22 7.34
N ASN A 170 -3.11 -14.48 6.25
CA ASN A 170 -4.15 -13.59 5.73
C ASN A 170 -5.24 -13.25 6.75
N LYS A 171 -5.57 -14.15 7.69
CA LYS A 171 -6.58 -13.87 8.73
C LYS A 171 -6.07 -12.81 9.72
N GLN A 172 -4.81 -12.92 10.14
CA GLN A 172 -4.18 -11.94 11.03
C GLN A 172 -4.00 -10.59 10.34
N LEU A 173 -3.57 -10.59 9.07
CA LEU A 173 -3.44 -9.37 8.27
C LEU A 173 -4.79 -8.68 8.06
N SER A 174 -5.83 -9.45 7.71
CA SER A 174 -7.20 -8.89 7.56
C SER A 174 -7.66 -8.22 8.84
N ALA A 175 -7.52 -8.90 9.98
CA ALA A 175 -7.89 -8.35 11.27
C ALA A 175 -7.10 -7.08 11.60
N PHE A 176 -5.79 -7.04 11.30
CA PHE A 176 -4.96 -5.85 11.51
C PHE A 176 -5.43 -4.65 10.69
N PHE A 177 -5.66 -4.82 9.38
CA PHE A 177 -6.09 -3.73 8.52
C PHE A 177 -7.48 -3.22 8.89
N GLU A 178 -8.44 -4.11 9.16
CA GLU A 178 -9.78 -3.72 9.61
C GLU A 178 -9.74 -2.95 10.94
N HIS A 179 -8.96 -3.41 11.93
CA HIS A 179 -8.77 -2.67 13.20
C HIS A 179 -8.01 -1.35 13.05
N SER A 180 -7.28 -1.20 11.95
CA SER A 180 -6.56 0.03 11.61
C SER A 180 -7.42 0.99 10.81
N GLY A 181 -8.69 0.67 10.52
CA GLY A 181 -9.62 1.57 9.84
C GLY A 181 -9.70 1.38 8.33
N PHE A 182 -9.14 0.30 7.81
CA PHE A 182 -9.38 -0.11 6.43
C PHE A 182 -10.68 -0.90 6.30
N THR A 183 -11.29 -0.81 5.12
CA THR A 183 -12.41 -1.65 4.70
C THR A 183 -11.92 -2.70 3.71
N HIS A 184 -12.27 -3.97 3.95
CA HIS A 184 -12.04 -5.04 2.98
C HIS A 184 -12.94 -4.85 1.75
N LEU A 185 -12.33 -4.94 0.56
CA LEU A 185 -13.03 -4.92 -0.71
C LEU A 185 -13.06 -6.33 -1.27
N ALA A 186 -14.25 -6.92 -1.31
CA ALA A 186 -14.44 -8.23 -1.92
C ALA A 186 -14.26 -8.09 -3.43
N ILE A 187 -13.34 -8.88 -3.99
CA ILE A 187 -13.20 -9.08 -5.43
C ILE A 187 -14.03 -10.31 -5.78
N ASP A 188 -14.83 -10.21 -6.83
CA ASP A 188 -15.46 -11.39 -7.44
C ASP A 188 -14.38 -12.18 -8.18
N ASP A 189 -13.89 -13.24 -7.56
CA ASP A 189 -12.89 -14.15 -8.09
C ASP A 189 -13.50 -15.42 -8.71
N SER A 190 -14.82 -15.47 -8.89
CA SER A 190 -15.53 -16.67 -9.37
C SER A 190 -15.10 -17.11 -10.77
N ALA A 191 -14.54 -16.21 -11.57
CA ALA A 191 -14.01 -16.49 -12.90
C ALA A 191 -12.51 -16.81 -12.93
N LEU A 192 -11.80 -16.72 -11.79
CA LEU A 192 -10.38 -16.99 -11.73
C LEU A 192 -10.11 -18.51 -11.62
N GLU A 193 -9.05 -18.96 -12.28
CA GLU A 193 -8.61 -20.36 -12.22
C GLU A 193 -8.11 -20.76 -10.83
N ALA A 194 -7.64 -19.79 -10.05
CA ALA A 194 -7.22 -19.94 -8.66
C ALA A 194 -7.60 -18.69 -7.85
N PRO A 195 -7.82 -18.82 -6.52
CA PRO A 195 -8.06 -17.67 -5.66
C PRO A 195 -6.89 -16.67 -5.72
N LEU A 196 -7.20 -15.39 -5.56
CA LEU A 196 -6.16 -14.36 -5.47
C LEU A 196 -5.25 -14.62 -4.26
N PRO A 197 -3.92 -14.49 -4.42
CA PRO A 197 -2.98 -14.69 -3.31
C PRO A 197 -3.04 -13.57 -2.27
N PHE A 198 -3.67 -12.44 -2.62
CA PHE A 198 -3.82 -11.26 -1.79
C PHE A 198 -5.29 -10.89 -1.56
N LYS A 199 -5.53 -10.05 -0.55
CA LYS A 199 -6.80 -9.39 -0.29
C LYS A 199 -6.67 -7.89 -0.46
N VAL A 200 -7.74 -7.24 -0.89
CA VAL A 200 -7.72 -5.79 -1.11
C VAL A 200 -8.38 -5.07 0.06
N PHE A 201 -7.66 -4.10 0.60
CA PHE A 201 -8.19 -3.21 1.63
C PHE A 201 -8.04 -1.75 1.20
N MET A 202 -8.99 -0.92 1.62
CA MET A 202 -8.99 0.50 1.31
C MET A 202 -9.41 1.34 2.52
N ALA A 203 -8.72 2.45 2.72
CA ALA A 203 -8.99 3.46 3.73
C ALA A 203 -8.93 4.85 3.10
N SER A 204 -9.23 5.87 3.90
CA SER A 204 -8.86 7.25 3.61
C SER A 204 -8.06 7.81 4.78
N PRO A 205 -7.40 8.97 4.62
CA PRO A 205 -6.75 9.64 5.75
C PRO A 205 -7.66 9.91 6.95
N LYS A 206 -8.99 9.92 6.76
CA LYS A 206 -9.96 10.16 7.84
C LYS A 206 -10.34 8.91 8.62
N THR A 207 -10.11 7.73 8.06
CA THR A 207 -10.48 6.46 8.68
C THR A 207 -9.31 5.79 9.40
N LEU A 208 -8.07 6.23 9.14
CA LEU A 208 -6.83 5.76 9.76
C LEU A 208 -6.49 6.48 11.08
#